data_AF-A0A959W8Q3-F1
#
_entry.id   AF-A0A959W8Q3-F1
#
_cell.length_a   1.000
_cell.length_b   1.000
_cell.length_c   1.000
_cell.angle_alpha   90.00
_cell.angle_beta   90.00
_cell.angle_gamma   90.00
#
_symmetry.space_group_name_H-M   'P 1'
#
loop_
_entity.id
_entity.type
_entity.pdbx_description
1 polymer ?
#
loop_
_entity_poly.entity_id
_entity_poly.type
_entity_poly.pdbx_seq_one_letter_code
_entity_poly.pdbx_strand_id
1 'polypeptide(L)'
;MAPTRTVFTALTGGFVLALACALLLFCSLPSPAPASTLEQKQAAARDRIEQTSKAIASGRADLESAEQRANEASAREADLSGLIANGQQRSADLEVRLAAAEAALTRSKKRLARARRYLAEHLVAVYMNGGEPDTLDMALGAGSFDELTTGTEYLTAIEDSNERLMERVAELRRELDGKVGALGDAKLAVDRHNTALAAARDQIASVRAAAESSAATFASENAERAGQIESLKGDIAGWQKQIEKQQQVSAEQAETEVEENLGGPYSIPTYIVMCESGGNYS
;
A
#
# COMPACT_ATOMS: atom_id res chain seq x y z
N MET A 1 -3.21 10.93 28.93
CA MET A 1 -4.30 10.28 28.17
C MET A 1 -3.72 9.01 27.56
N ALA A 2 -4.26 7.87 27.97
CA ALA A 2 -3.68 6.54 27.80
C ALA A 2 -3.76 6.04 26.34
N PRO A 3 -2.82 5.17 25.91
CA PRO A 3 -2.74 4.64 24.55
C PRO A 3 -3.67 3.43 24.37
N THR A 4 -4.53 3.46 23.37
CA THR A 4 -5.31 2.28 22.94
C THR A 4 -4.47 1.45 21.97
N ARG A 5 -3.80 0.43 22.52
CA ARG A 5 -3.41 -0.79 21.81
C ARG A 5 -4.55 -1.80 21.94
N THR A 6 -5.12 -2.23 20.83
CA THR A 6 -5.94 -3.45 20.69
C THR A 6 -5.58 -4.05 19.31
N VAL A 7 -4.57 -4.91 19.24
CA VAL A 7 -4.73 -6.38 19.17
C VAL A 7 -5.66 -6.79 18.02
N PHE A 8 -5.10 -6.99 16.83
CA PHE A 8 -5.67 -7.83 15.77
C PHE A 8 -4.66 -8.93 15.46
N THR A 9 -4.59 -9.89 16.38
CA THR A 9 -4.00 -11.20 16.19
C THR A 9 -5.05 -12.22 16.56
N ALA A 10 -5.17 -13.25 15.72
CA ALA A 10 -5.99 -14.45 15.90
C ALA A 10 -7.50 -14.25 15.70
N LEU A 11 -7.95 -14.35 14.44
CA LEU A 11 -9.27 -14.89 14.14
C LEU A 11 -9.17 -15.96 13.06
N THR A 12 -9.37 -17.20 13.51
CA THR A 12 -9.91 -18.36 12.78
C THR A 12 -9.03 -19.04 11.73
N GLY A 13 -7.89 -19.57 12.21
CA GLY A 13 -7.54 -20.96 11.89
C GLY A 13 -8.58 -21.87 12.53
N GLY A 14 -9.62 -22.24 11.78
CA GLY A 14 -10.78 -22.94 12.32
C GLY A 14 -11.62 -23.67 11.29
N PHE A 15 -11.03 -24.08 10.15
CA PHE A 15 -11.75 -24.88 9.14
C PHE A 15 -10.99 -26.13 8.67
N VAL A 16 -9.78 -26.38 9.18
CA VAL A 16 -8.95 -27.54 8.77
C VAL A 16 -9.17 -28.78 9.68
N LEU A 17 -9.90 -28.65 10.80
CA LEU A 17 -10.05 -29.73 11.78
C LEU A 17 -11.48 -30.30 11.91
N ALA A 18 -12.29 -30.21 10.86
CA ALA A 18 -13.58 -30.92 10.78
C ALA A 18 -13.63 -31.95 9.63
N LEU A 19 -12.66 -31.94 8.71
CA LEU A 19 -12.59 -32.87 7.58
C LEU A 19 -11.52 -33.97 7.75
N ALA A 20 -10.98 -34.15 8.95
CA ALA A 20 -10.01 -35.21 9.26
C ALA A 20 -10.60 -36.37 10.08
N CYS A 21 -11.82 -36.23 10.62
CA CYS A 21 -12.45 -37.27 11.46
C CYS A 21 -13.47 -38.16 10.73
N ALA A 22 -13.72 -37.96 9.44
CA ALA A 22 -14.58 -38.86 8.65
C ALA A 22 -13.81 -39.97 7.91
N LEU A 23 -12.48 -40.06 8.08
CA LEU A 23 -11.60 -40.94 7.29
C LEU A 23 -10.95 -42.08 8.08
N LEU A 24 -11.27 -42.27 9.37
CA LEU A 24 -10.57 -43.24 10.24
C LEU A 24 -11.45 -44.31 10.92
N LEU A 25 -12.69 -44.50 10.50
CA LEU A 25 -13.53 -45.59 11.04
C LEU A 25 -14.38 -46.26 9.95
N PHE A 26 -13.75 -47.07 9.10
CA PHE A 26 -14.36 -48.21 8.37
C PHE A 26 -13.24 -49.06 7.74
N CYS A 27 -12.48 -49.81 8.55
CA CYS A 27 -12.55 -51.27 8.71
C CYS A 27 -12.44 -52.10 7.42
N SER A 28 -11.44 -53.00 7.43
CA SER A 28 -11.61 -54.45 7.27
C SER A 28 -12.32 -55.00 6.01
N LEU A 29 -11.57 -55.86 5.30
CA LEU A 29 -11.98 -56.77 4.22
C LEU A 29 -12.45 -56.08 2.92
N PRO A 30 -11.85 -56.44 1.75
CA PRO A 30 -12.24 -55.90 0.46
C PRO A 30 -13.56 -56.52 0.00
N SER A 31 -14.68 -56.09 0.60
CA SER A 31 -15.97 -56.31 -0.03
C SER A 31 -16.06 -55.34 -1.22
N PRO A 32 -16.26 -55.81 -2.47
CA PRO A 32 -16.48 -54.91 -3.58
C PRO A 32 -17.71 -54.07 -3.25
N ALA A 33 -17.54 -52.74 -3.22
CA ALA A 33 -18.68 -51.85 -3.16
C ALA A 33 -19.59 -52.15 -4.35
N PRO A 34 -20.92 -52.22 -4.17
CA PRO A 34 -21.83 -52.51 -5.28
C PRO A 34 -21.71 -51.41 -6.33
N ALA A 35 -21.82 -51.78 -7.61
CA ALA A 35 -21.67 -50.86 -8.73
C ALA A 35 -22.53 -49.59 -8.58
N SER A 36 -23.75 -49.71 -8.05
CA SER A 36 -24.65 -48.58 -7.75
C SER A 36 -24.08 -47.53 -6.79
N THR A 37 -23.21 -47.93 -5.85
CA THR A 37 -22.53 -47.00 -4.93
C THR A 37 -21.38 -46.26 -5.64
N LEU A 38 -20.68 -46.93 -6.56
CA LEU A 38 -19.64 -46.30 -7.38
C LEU A 38 -20.25 -45.31 -8.37
N GLU A 39 -21.40 -45.64 -8.96
CA GLU A 39 -22.17 -44.74 -9.83
C GLU A 39 -22.66 -43.48 -9.07
N GLN A 40 -23.18 -43.63 -7.84
CA GLN A 40 -23.54 -42.48 -7.00
C GLN A 40 -22.34 -41.59 -6.68
N LYS A 41 -21.18 -42.17 -6.34
CA LYS A 41 -19.94 -41.41 -6.11
C LYS A 41 -19.49 -40.68 -7.36
N GLN A 42 -19.60 -41.32 -8.53
CA GLN A 42 -19.26 -40.70 -9.81
C GLN A 42 -20.19 -39.52 -10.12
N ALA A 43 -21.50 -39.66 -9.92
CA ALA A 43 -22.47 -38.58 -10.11
C ALA A 43 -22.17 -37.40 -9.18
N ALA A 44 -21.96 -37.67 -7.88
CA ALA A 44 -21.62 -36.63 -6.90
C ALA A 44 -20.28 -35.92 -7.22
N ALA A 45 -19.27 -36.65 -7.71
CA ALA A 45 -18.01 -36.04 -8.15
C ALA A 45 -18.18 -35.18 -9.40
N ARG A 46 -19.02 -35.59 -10.36
CA ARG A 46 -19.34 -34.77 -11.54
C ARG A 46 -20.05 -33.47 -11.14
N ASP A 47 -21.03 -33.55 -10.25
CA ASP A 47 -21.72 -32.36 -9.72
C ASP A 47 -20.74 -31.42 -9.01
N ARG A 48 -19.79 -31.98 -8.24
CA ARG A 48 -18.76 -31.21 -7.55
C ARG A 48 -17.77 -30.57 -8.52
N ILE A 49 -17.36 -31.27 -9.59
CA ILE A 49 -16.56 -30.69 -10.67
C ILE A 49 -17.31 -29.53 -11.33
N GLU A 50 -18.60 -29.67 -11.60
CA GLU A 50 -19.39 -28.59 -12.21
C GLU A 50 -19.48 -27.36 -11.30
N GLN A 51 -19.76 -27.56 -10.00
CA GLN A 51 -19.77 -26.49 -9.01
C GLN A 51 -18.40 -25.80 -8.88
N THR A 52 -17.32 -26.58 -8.75
CA THR A 52 -15.95 -26.03 -8.66
C THR A 52 -15.56 -25.33 -9.96
N SER A 53 -15.99 -25.82 -11.12
CA SER A 53 -15.74 -25.17 -12.42
C SER A 53 -16.44 -23.82 -12.52
N LYS A 54 -17.70 -23.72 -12.05
CA LYS A 54 -18.41 -22.44 -11.94
C LYS A 54 -17.70 -21.48 -10.99
N ALA A 55 -17.20 -21.97 -9.85
CA ALA A 55 -16.43 -21.17 -8.90
C ALA A 55 -15.06 -20.72 -9.44
N ILE A 56 -14.41 -21.51 -10.30
CA ILE A 56 -13.20 -21.08 -11.02
C ILE A 56 -13.56 -20.02 -12.06
N ALA A 57 -14.67 -20.18 -12.80
CA ALA A 57 -15.09 -19.18 -13.78
C ALA A 57 -15.38 -17.82 -13.12
N SER A 58 -16.09 -17.81 -11.99
CA SER A 58 -16.29 -16.58 -11.21
C SER A 58 -14.96 -16.06 -10.65
N GLY A 59 -14.13 -16.94 -10.08
CA GLY A 59 -12.82 -16.56 -9.53
C GLY A 59 -11.84 -16.03 -10.59
N ARG A 60 -11.97 -16.43 -11.86
CA ARG A 60 -11.23 -15.85 -12.98
C ARG A 60 -11.74 -14.47 -13.36
N ALA A 61 -13.05 -14.27 -13.38
CA ALA A 61 -13.62 -12.95 -13.61
C ALA A 61 -13.25 -11.98 -12.47
N ASP A 62 -13.24 -12.45 -11.23
CA ASP A 62 -12.78 -11.69 -10.06
C ASP A 62 -11.28 -11.37 -10.15
N LEU A 63 -10.46 -12.34 -10.60
CA LEU A 63 -9.03 -12.12 -10.84
C LEU A 63 -8.80 -11.09 -11.94
N GLU A 64 -9.47 -11.19 -13.10
CA GLU A 64 -9.37 -10.22 -14.19
C GLU A 64 -9.79 -8.81 -13.74
N SER A 65 -10.89 -8.71 -12.97
CA SER A 65 -11.31 -7.45 -12.34
C SER A 65 -10.26 -6.90 -11.35
N ALA A 66 -9.63 -7.77 -10.57
CA ALA A 66 -8.59 -7.40 -9.63
C ALA A 66 -7.31 -6.95 -10.35
N GLU A 67 -6.91 -7.63 -11.43
CA GLU A 67 -5.79 -7.27 -12.29
C GLU A 67 -6.02 -5.92 -12.98
N GLN A 68 -7.23 -5.68 -13.51
CA GLN A 68 -7.58 -4.39 -14.10
C GLN A 68 -7.50 -3.26 -13.05
N ARG A 69 -8.04 -3.48 -11.84
CA ARG A 69 -7.92 -2.52 -10.73
C ARG A 69 -6.48 -2.31 -10.29
N ALA A 70 -5.65 -3.35 -10.30
CA ALA A 70 -4.22 -3.25 -9.99
C ALA A 70 -3.46 -2.47 -11.08
N ASN A 71 -3.78 -2.68 -12.35
CA ASN A 71 -3.20 -1.93 -13.46
C ASN A 71 -3.59 -0.45 -13.42
N GLU A 72 -4.85 -0.13 -13.14
CA GLU A 72 -5.30 1.25 -12.94
C GLU A 72 -4.64 1.89 -11.70
N ALA A 73 -4.49 1.15 -10.61
CA ALA A 73 -3.78 1.62 -9.42
C ALA A 73 -2.30 1.89 -9.73
N SER A 74 -1.66 1.02 -10.52
CA SER A 74 -0.26 1.17 -10.95
C SER A 74 -0.08 2.38 -11.87
N ALA A 75 -1.02 2.64 -12.79
CA ALA A 75 -1.01 3.83 -13.62
C ALA A 75 -1.15 5.12 -12.78
N ARG A 76 -2.08 5.13 -11.81
CA ARG A 76 -2.22 6.24 -10.86
C ARG A 76 -0.98 6.43 -9.99
N GLU A 77 -0.33 5.35 -9.58
CA GLU A 77 0.95 5.39 -8.85
C GLU A 77 2.07 6.01 -9.70
N ALA A 78 2.14 5.69 -11.00
CA ALA A 78 3.13 6.29 -11.90
C ALA A 78 2.93 7.82 -12.03
N ASP A 79 1.69 8.27 -12.20
CA ASP A 79 1.35 9.70 -12.25
C ASP A 79 1.72 10.42 -10.94
N LEU A 80 1.35 9.82 -9.80
CA LEU A 80 1.67 10.37 -8.48
C LEU A 80 3.17 10.37 -8.20
N SER A 81 3.91 9.37 -8.68
CA SER A 81 5.37 9.30 -8.54
C SER A 81 6.06 10.46 -9.26
N GLY A 82 5.56 10.85 -10.44
CA GLY A 82 6.01 12.05 -11.16
C GLY A 82 5.78 13.33 -10.35
N LEU A 83 4.60 13.49 -9.76
CA LEU A 83 4.28 14.62 -8.88
C LEU A 83 5.15 14.64 -7.62
N ILE A 84 5.44 13.48 -7.04
CA ILE A 84 6.32 13.35 -5.88
C ILE A 84 7.75 13.76 -6.23
N ALA A 85 8.26 13.34 -7.39
CA ALA A 85 9.59 13.72 -7.85
C ALA A 85 9.69 15.24 -8.07
N ASN A 86 8.67 15.85 -8.67
CA ASN A 86 8.59 17.31 -8.80
C ASN A 86 8.54 18.00 -7.42
N GLY A 87 7.76 17.45 -6.48
CA GLY A 87 7.70 17.91 -5.09
C GLY A 87 9.05 17.83 -4.37
N GLN A 88 9.81 16.74 -4.55
CA GLN A 88 11.17 16.62 -4.00
C GLN A 88 12.10 17.69 -4.52
N GLN A 89 12.09 17.93 -5.84
CA GLN A 89 12.91 18.96 -6.45
C GLN A 89 12.55 20.34 -5.88
N ARG A 90 11.25 20.61 -5.69
CA ARG A 90 10.78 21.85 -5.08
C ARG A 90 11.20 21.98 -3.61
N SER A 91 11.11 20.91 -2.82
CA SER A 91 11.64 20.91 -1.44
C SER A 91 13.13 21.19 -1.39
N ALA A 92 13.92 20.56 -2.27
CA ALA A 92 15.36 20.79 -2.32
C ALA A 92 15.70 22.25 -2.67
N ASP A 93 14.99 22.86 -3.63
CA ASP A 93 15.14 24.29 -3.94
C ASP A 93 14.74 25.17 -2.74
N LEU A 94 13.65 24.84 -2.04
CA LEU A 94 13.23 25.56 -0.85
C LEU A 94 14.25 25.45 0.30
N GLU A 95 14.87 24.29 0.51
CA GLU A 95 15.92 24.09 1.51
C GLU A 95 17.18 24.92 1.19
N VAL A 96 17.58 25.00 -0.08
CA VAL A 96 18.69 25.86 -0.52
C VAL A 96 18.37 27.33 -0.24
N ARG A 97 17.15 27.77 -0.58
CA ARG A 97 16.69 29.15 -0.30
C ARG A 97 16.63 29.42 1.20
N LEU A 98 16.20 28.44 1.99
CA LEU A 98 16.15 28.54 3.45
C LEU A 98 17.55 28.73 4.03
N ALA A 99 18.52 27.91 3.61
CA ALA A 99 19.92 28.03 4.04
C ALA A 99 20.51 29.41 3.66
N ALA A 100 20.21 29.90 2.45
CA ALA A 100 20.62 31.24 2.03
C ALA A 100 19.99 32.35 2.89
N ALA A 101 18.71 32.22 3.24
CA ALA A 101 17.99 33.14 4.12
C ALA A 101 18.56 33.13 5.55
N GLU A 102 18.89 31.96 6.11
CA GLU A 102 19.55 31.83 7.41
C GLU A 102 20.92 32.50 7.45
N ALA A 103 21.71 32.32 6.39
CA ALA A 103 22.99 33.00 6.24
C ALA A 103 22.81 34.53 6.17
N ALA A 104 21.82 35.00 5.42
CA ALA A 104 21.48 36.43 5.32
C ALA A 104 20.99 37.00 6.67
N LEU A 105 20.21 36.23 7.43
CA LEU A 105 19.78 36.58 8.77
C LEU A 105 20.98 36.72 9.71
N THR A 106 21.91 35.77 9.68
CA THR A 106 23.14 35.82 10.48
C THR A 106 23.99 37.05 10.16
N ARG A 107 24.11 37.41 8.88
CA ARG A 107 24.78 38.66 8.46
C ARG A 107 24.06 39.90 9.01
N SER A 108 22.72 39.91 8.97
CA SER A 108 21.90 41.01 9.49
C SER A 108 22.04 41.16 11.00
N LYS A 109 22.03 40.05 11.76
CA LYS A 109 22.30 40.04 13.22
C LYS A 109 23.67 40.65 13.54
N LYS A 110 24.72 40.26 12.80
CA LYS A 110 26.07 40.83 12.98
C LYS A 110 26.11 42.34 12.66
N ARG A 111 25.43 42.80 11.61
CA ARG A 111 25.32 44.23 11.27
C ARG A 111 24.65 45.02 12.39
N LEU A 112 23.51 44.53 12.91
CA LEU A 112 22.81 45.17 14.02
C LEU A 112 23.68 45.21 15.28
N ALA A 113 24.36 44.11 15.63
CA ALA A 113 25.23 44.06 16.80
C ALA A 113 26.38 45.09 16.71
N ARG A 114 26.98 45.27 15.54
CA ARG A 114 28.00 46.31 15.31
C ARG A 114 27.42 47.71 15.44
N ALA A 115 26.27 47.99 14.81
CA ALA A 115 25.62 49.30 14.88
C ALA A 115 25.24 49.67 16.32
N ARG A 116 24.73 48.71 17.10
CA ARG A 116 24.42 48.91 18.52
C ARG A 116 25.65 49.17 19.37
N ARG A 117 26.77 48.50 19.09
CA ARG A 117 28.04 48.74 19.78
C ARG A 117 28.56 50.15 19.51
N TYR A 118 28.59 50.55 18.25
CA TYR A 118 29.01 51.90 17.85
C TYR A 118 28.13 52.97 18.51
N LEU A 119 26.79 52.78 18.50
CA LEU A 119 25.87 53.67 19.21
C LEU A 119 26.15 53.71 20.72
N ALA A 120 26.42 52.57 21.37
CA ALA A 120 26.73 52.54 22.80
C ALA A 120 28.06 53.24 23.13
N GLU A 121 29.12 52.99 22.34
CA GLU A 121 30.42 53.67 22.49
C GLU A 121 30.27 55.18 22.31
N HIS A 122 29.47 55.61 21.34
CA HIS A 122 29.17 57.02 21.10
C HIS A 122 28.41 57.67 22.26
N LEU A 123 27.34 57.04 22.76
CA LEU A 123 26.58 57.54 23.90
C LEU A 123 27.43 57.66 25.17
N VAL A 124 28.35 56.72 25.40
CA VAL A 124 29.32 56.79 26.52
C VAL A 124 30.29 57.95 26.32
N ALA A 125 30.80 58.16 25.11
CA ALA A 125 31.69 59.27 24.82
C ALA A 125 31.00 60.62 25.04
N VAL A 126 29.76 60.78 24.57
CA VAL A 126 28.93 61.97 24.83
C VAL A 126 28.75 62.19 26.34
N TYR A 127 28.41 61.15 27.10
CA TYR A 127 28.25 61.25 28.55
C TYR A 127 29.56 61.64 29.28
N MET A 128 30.68 61.00 28.93
CA MET A 128 31.96 61.24 29.60
C MET A 128 32.56 62.61 29.28
N ASN A 129 32.24 63.16 28.11
CA ASN A 129 32.72 64.48 27.68
C ASN A 129 31.82 65.65 28.14
N GLY A 130 30.82 65.38 28.99
CA GLY A 130 29.99 66.42 29.62
C GLY A 130 28.65 66.71 28.94
N GLY A 131 28.20 65.86 28.01
CA GLY A 131 26.97 66.04 27.24
C GLY A 131 27.23 66.40 25.78
N GLU A 132 26.17 66.60 24.99
CA GLU A 132 26.29 67.27 23.70
C GLU A 132 26.64 68.74 23.95
N PRO A 133 27.65 69.32 23.27
CA PRO A 133 27.99 70.73 23.47
C PRO A 133 26.78 71.59 23.11
N ASP A 134 26.27 72.37 24.07
CA ASP A 134 25.11 73.22 23.83
C ASP A 134 25.51 74.35 22.86
N THR A 135 24.72 74.55 21.81
CA THR A 135 24.85 75.70 20.90
C THR A 135 24.90 77.02 21.66
N LEU A 136 24.23 77.12 22.82
CA LEU A 136 24.26 78.28 23.70
C LEU A 136 25.60 78.46 24.42
N ASP A 137 26.18 77.38 24.97
CA ASP A 137 27.49 77.41 25.62
C ASP A 137 28.62 77.69 24.61
N MET A 138 28.51 77.14 23.41
CA MET A 138 29.43 77.43 22.30
C MET A 138 29.29 78.88 21.82
N ALA A 139 28.06 79.42 21.80
CA ALA A 139 27.81 80.82 21.45
C ALA A 139 28.36 81.81 22.48
N LEU A 140 28.37 81.44 23.75
CA LEU A 140 28.94 82.23 24.83
C LEU A 140 30.49 82.13 24.91
N GLY A 141 31.07 81.05 24.38
CA GLY A 141 32.52 80.79 24.39
C GLY A 141 33.30 81.20 23.13
N ALA A 142 32.62 81.52 22.02
CA ALA A 142 33.26 81.83 20.74
C ALA A 142 34.03 83.17 20.78
N GLY A 143 35.29 83.18 20.32
CA GLY A 143 36.13 84.39 20.28
C GLY A 143 35.89 85.28 19.05
N SER A 144 35.16 84.77 18.05
CA SER A 144 34.81 85.50 16.83
C SER A 144 33.51 84.98 16.19
N PHE A 145 32.91 85.78 15.31
CA PHE A 145 31.70 85.40 14.56
C PHE A 145 31.94 84.22 13.58
N ASP A 146 33.16 84.09 13.07
CA ASP A 146 33.56 83.01 12.15
C ASP A 146 33.69 81.66 12.90
N GLU A 147 34.24 81.71 14.12
CA GLU A 147 34.34 80.57 15.04
C GLU A 147 32.95 80.12 15.54
N LEU A 148 32.04 81.06 15.78
CA LEU A 148 30.65 80.78 16.11
C LEU A 148 29.94 80.03 14.97
N THR A 149 30.04 80.54 13.74
CA THR A 149 29.34 79.98 12.57
C THR A 149 29.85 78.56 12.28
N THR A 150 31.17 78.39 12.21
CA THR A 150 31.80 77.08 11.98
C THR A 150 31.47 76.09 13.10
N GLY A 151 31.43 76.55 14.35
CA GLY A 151 31.07 75.73 15.49
C GLY A 151 29.63 75.21 15.43
N THR A 152 28.67 76.08 15.10
CA THR A 152 27.25 75.71 14.99
C THR A 152 26.97 74.73 13.84
N GLU A 153 27.64 74.89 12.69
CA GLU A 153 27.54 73.94 11.58
C GLU A 153 28.07 72.55 11.98
N TYR A 154 29.18 72.51 12.71
CA TYR A 154 29.78 71.25 13.16
C TYR A 154 28.90 70.52 14.18
N LEU A 155 28.29 71.26 15.12
CA LEU A 155 27.35 70.71 16.09
C LEU A 155 26.11 70.13 15.42
N THR A 156 25.50 70.91 14.51
CA THR A 156 24.35 70.47 13.73
C THR A 156 24.68 69.18 12.98
N ALA A 157 25.86 69.10 12.33
CA ALA A 157 26.29 67.91 11.61
C ALA A 157 26.47 66.67 12.50
N ILE A 158 26.87 66.85 13.77
CA ILE A 158 26.99 65.77 14.77
C ILE A 158 25.61 65.28 15.19
N GLU A 159 24.69 66.18 15.56
CA GLU A 159 23.31 65.84 15.93
C GLU A 159 22.61 65.06 14.80
N ASP A 160 22.72 65.57 13.58
CA ASP A 160 22.25 64.92 12.36
C ASP A 160 22.82 63.50 12.19
N SER A 161 24.11 63.32 12.50
CA SER A 161 24.78 62.02 12.43
C SER A 161 24.24 61.07 13.51
N ASN A 162 23.95 61.58 14.71
CA ASN A 162 23.41 60.83 15.83
C ASN A 162 21.98 60.36 15.54
N GLU A 163 21.13 61.23 15.02
CA GLU A 163 19.77 60.88 14.59
C GLU A 163 19.80 59.80 13.51
N ARG A 164 20.62 59.97 12.46
CA ARG A 164 20.81 58.97 11.41
C ARG A 164 21.30 57.62 11.95
N LEU A 165 22.17 57.62 12.96
CA LEU A 165 22.66 56.40 13.59
C LEU A 165 21.54 55.68 14.36
N MET A 166 20.76 56.41 15.15
CA MET A 166 19.62 55.86 15.90
C MET A 166 18.56 55.29 14.96
N GLU A 167 18.19 56.05 13.93
CA GLU A 167 17.25 55.62 12.89
C GLU A 167 17.76 54.36 12.19
N ARG A 168 19.05 54.30 11.85
CA ARG A 168 19.66 53.13 11.23
C ARG A 168 19.59 51.90 12.12
N VAL A 169 19.81 52.03 13.43
CA VAL A 169 19.69 50.90 14.37
C VAL A 169 18.23 50.43 14.47
N ALA A 170 17.28 51.36 14.53
CA ALA A 170 15.85 51.05 14.57
C ALA A 170 15.39 50.33 13.29
N GLU A 171 15.82 50.81 12.12
CA GLU A 171 15.57 50.17 10.82
C GLU A 171 16.14 48.75 10.77
N LEU A 172 17.41 48.59 11.16
CA LEU A 172 18.05 47.26 11.19
C LEU A 172 17.34 46.28 12.14
N ARG A 173 16.74 46.78 13.22
CA ARG A 173 15.95 45.95 14.14
C ARG A 173 14.64 45.51 13.49
N ARG A 174 13.88 46.44 12.89
CA ARG A 174 12.64 46.13 12.16
C ARG A 174 12.89 45.16 11.00
N GLU A 175 13.94 45.40 10.21
CA GLU A 175 14.38 44.51 9.12
C GLU A 175 14.71 43.10 9.65
N LEU A 176 15.40 43.01 10.79
CA LEU A 176 15.75 41.74 11.40
C LEU A 176 14.51 40.98 11.90
N ASP A 177 13.62 41.65 12.62
CA ASP A 177 12.40 41.03 13.17
C ASP A 177 11.50 40.51 12.04
N GLY A 178 11.34 41.28 10.96
CA GLY A 178 10.63 40.84 9.75
C GLY A 178 11.28 39.62 9.09
N LYS A 179 12.61 39.58 8.98
CA LYS A 179 13.34 38.42 8.44
C LYS A 179 13.21 37.17 9.32
N VAL A 180 13.20 37.32 10.65
CA VAL A 180 12.99 36.19 11.57
C VAL A 180 11.60 35.61 11.40
N GLY A 181 10.56 36.45 11.34
CA GLY A 181 9.19 36.01 11.11
C GLY A 181 9.04 35.27 9.79
N ALA A 182 9.46 35.90 8.68
CA ALA A 182 9.39 35.29 7.35
C ALA A 182 10.17 33.97 7.25
N LEU A 183 11.32 33.86 7.93
CA LEU A 183 12.08 32.62 7.99
C LEU A 183 11.31 31.52 8.75
N GLY A 184 10.66 31.87 9.87
CA GLY A 184 9.81 30.94 10.61
C GLY A 184 8.67 30.38 9.77
N ASP A 185 7.97 31.26 9.05
CA ASP A 185 6.87 30.87 8.16
C ASP A 185 7.36 29.99 7.00
N ALA A 186 8.51 30.33 6.41
CA ALA A 186 9.13 29.54 5.35
C ALA A 186 9.51 28.12 5.83
N LYS A 187 10.11 27.99 7.02
CA LYS A 187 10.43 26.69 7.62
C LYS A 187 9.18 25.83 7.81
N LEU A 188 8.14 26.42 8.39
CA LEU A 188 6.88 25.72 8.62
C LEU A 188 6.22 25.27 7.32
N ALA A 189 6.32 26.08 6.25
CA ALA A 189 5.82 25.70 4.93
C ALA A 189 6.60 24.51 4.33
N VAL A 190 7.93 24.51 4.46
CA VAL A 190 8.80 23.39 4.02
C VAL A 190 8.48 22.12 4.79
N ASP A 191 8.38 22.19 6.12
CA ASP A 191 8.09 21.03 6.97
C ASP A 191 6.74 20.40 6.64
N ARG A 192 5.70 21.23 6.43
CA ARG A 192 4.38 20.77 6.00
C ARG A 192 4.44 20.10 4.62
N HIS A 193 5.18 20.68 3.67
CA HIS A 193 5.30 20.11 2.34
C HIS A 193 6.03 18.75 2.38
N ASN A 194 7.14 18.66 3.12
CA ASN A 194 7.90 17.42 3.31
C ASN A 194 7.06 16.33 4.00
N THR A 195 6.26 16.71 5.01
CA THR A 195 5.35 15.77 5.70
C THR A 195 4.26 15.25 4.76
N ALA A 196 3.63 16.13 3.98
CA ALA A 196 2.62 15.74 3.00
C ALA A 196 3.22 14.81 1.92
N LEU A 197 4.45 15.08 1.50
CA LEU A 197 5.16 14.27 0.52
C LEU A 197 5.50 12.87 1.05
N ALA A 198 5.91 12.77 2.32
CA ALA A 198 6.14 11.49 2.99
C ALA A 198 4.85 10.68 3.11
N ALA A 199 3.75 11.30 3.57
CA ALA A 199 2.45 10.66 3.66
C ALA A 199 1.93 10.16 2.31
N ALA A 200 2.15 10.93 1.24
CA ALA A 200 1.79 10.52 -0.12
C ALA A 200 2.56 9.28 -0.58
N ARG A 201 3.87 9.18 -0.25
CA ARG A 201 4.67 7.98 -0.55
C ARG A 201 4.16 6.75 0.20
N ASP A 202 3.89 6.91 1.49
CA ASP A 202 3.41 5.81 2.34
C ASP A 202 2.05 5.30 1.85
N GLN A 203 1.17 6.22 1.43
CA GLN A 203 -0.13 5.86 0.84
C GLN A 203 0.03 5.05 -0.46
N ILE A 204 0.92 5.48 -1.36
CA ILE A 204 1.20 4.75 -2.61
C ILE A 204 1.77 3.36 -2.30
N ALA A 205 2.77 3.27 -1.44
CA ALA A 205 3.36 2.00 -1.04
C ALA A 205 2.33 1.04 -0.44
N SER A 206 1.40 1.57 0.39
CA SER A 206 0.31 0.79 0.97
C SER A 206 -0.70 0.31 -0.08
N VAL A 207 -1.08 1.15 -1.04
CA VAL A 207 -2.02 0.79 -2.12
C VAL A 207 -1.40 -0.29 -2.99
N ARG A 208 -0.12 -0.17 -3.34
CA ARG A 208 0.63 -1.15 -4.11
C ARG A 208 0.70 -2.50 -3.40
N ALA A 209 1.09 -2.51 -2.12
CA ALA A 209 1.15 -3.74 -1.33
C ALA A 209 -0.22 -4.44 -1.22
N ALA A 210 -1.31 -3.67 -1.07
CA ALA A 210 -2.67 -4.22 -1.03
C ALA A 210 -3.12 -4.81 -2.37
N ALA A 211 -2.78 -4.16 -3.49
CA ALA A 211 -3.08 -4.65 -4.83
C ALA A 211 -2.31 -5.94 -5.15
N GLU A 212 -1.01 -5.98 -4.87
CA GLU A 212 -0.15 -7.16 -5.05
C GLU A 212 -0.63 -8.34 -4.18
N SER A 213 -0.98 -8.08 -2.91
CA SER A 213 -1.52 -9.11 -2.01
C SER A 213 -2.87 -9.67 -2.47
N SER A 214 -3.75 -8.83 -3.01
CA SER A 214 -5.05 -9.26 -3.55
C SER A 214 -4.87 -10.15 -4.77
N ALA A 215 -4.01 -9.75 -5.72
CA ALA A 215 -3.70 -10.54 -6.90
C ALA A 215 -3.11 -11.92 -6.55
N ALA A 216 -2.17 -11.97 -5.59
CA ALA A 216 -1.58 -13.21 -5.11
C ALA A 216 -2.62 -14.16 -4.47
N THR A 217 -3.59 -13.61 -3.72
CA THR A 217 -4.65 -14.39 -3.07
C THR A 217 -5.54 -15.06 -4.11
N PHE A 218 -6.06 -14.30 -5.08
CA PHE A 218 -6.92 -14.85 -6.14
C PHE A 218 -6.18 -15.87 -7.02
N ALA A 219 -4.89 -15.64 -7.30
CA ALA A 219 -4.07 -16.60 -8.03
C ALA A 219 -3.92 -17.93 -7.27
N SER A 220 -3.66 -17.88 -5.96
CA SER A 220 -3.54 -19.08 -5.10
C SER A 220 -4.86 -19.86 -5.03
N GLU A 221 -5.98 -19.17 -4.77
CA GLU A 221 -7.30 -19.81 -4.69
C GLU A 221 -7.70 -20.50 -5.99
N ASN A 222 -7.41 -19.88 -7.13
CA ASN A 222 -7.70 -20.48 -8.44
C ASN A 222 -6.81 -21.71 -8.71
N ALA A 223 -5.54 -21.68 -8.29
CA ALA A 223 -4.64 -22.83 -8.42
C ALA A 223 -5.09 -24.02 -7.56
N GLU A 224 -5.52 -23.77 -6.32
CA GLU A 224 -6.05 -24.81 -5.43
C GLU A 224 -7.32 -25.47 -6.00
N ARG A 225 -8.27 -24.66 -6.50
CA ARG A 225 -9.50 -25.17 -7.12
C ARG A 225 -9.20 -26.00 -8.37
N ALA A 226 -8.21 -25.59 -9.18
CA ALA A 226 -7.79 -26.37 -10.34
C ALA A 226 -7.22 -27.74 -9.92
N GLY A 227 -6.42 -27.80 -8.85
CA GLY A 227 -5.93 -29.05 -8.28
C GLY A 227 -7.04 -29.97 -7.78
N GLN A 228 -8.08 -29.42 -7.15
CA GLN A 228 -9.25 -30.20 -6.70
C GLN A 228 -10.00 -30.85 -7.87
N ILE A 229 -10.18 -30.12 -8.99
CA ILE A 229 -10.81 -30.69 -10.19
C ILE A 229 -9.97 -31.84 -10.74
N GLU A 230 -8.65 -31.70 -10.79
CA GLU A 230 -7.78 -32.74 -11.30
C GLU A 230 -7.84 -34.01 -10.44
N SER A 231 -7.86 -33.86 -9.12
CA SER A 231 -8.06 -34.97 -8.19
C SER A 231 -9.40 -35.68 -8.44
N LEU A 232 -10.50 -34.94 -8.56
CA LEU A 232 -11.83 -35.51 -8.79
C LEU A 232 -11.92 -36.23 -10.15
N LYS A 233 -11.25 -35.73 -11.18
CA LYS A 233 -11.14 -36.43 -12.49
C LYS A 233 -10.39 -37.75 -12.36
N GLY A 234 -9.31 -37.76 -11.59
CA GLY A 234 -8.55 -38.99 -11.27
C GLY A 234 -9.43 -40.03 -10.56
N ASP A 235 -10.19 -39.60 -9.56
CA ASP A 235 -11.12 -40.47 -8.81
C ASP A 235 -12.20 -41.07 -9.73
N ILE A 236 -12.82 -40.25 -10.59
CA ILE A 236 -13.82 -40.69 -11.56
C ILE A 236 -13.24 -41.75 -12.51
N ALA A 237 -12.05 -41.52 -13.05
CA ALA A 237 -11.39 -42.47 -13.93
C ALA A 237 -11.05 -43.79 -13.21
N GLY A 238 -10.70 -43.71 -11.93
CA GLY A 238 -10.49 -44.88 -11.06
C GLY A 238 -11.78 -45.69 -10.85
N TRP A 239 -12.89 -45.02 -10.53
CA TRP A 239 -14.18 -45.68 -10.34
C TRP A 239 -14.73 -46.28 -11.63
N GLN A 240 -14.55 -45.64 -12.79
CA GLN A 240 -14.94 -46.21 -14.09
C GLN A 240 -14.24 -47.54 -14.36
N LYS A 241 -12.93 -47.62 -14.14
CA LYS A 241 -12.17 -48.87 -14.28
C LYS A 241 -12.66 -49.96 -13.33
N GLN A 242 -13.08 -49.61 -12.12
CA GLN A 242 -13.64 -50.56 -11.16
C GLN A 242 -15.00 -51.07 -11.58
N ILE A 243 -15.88 -50.21 -12.09
CA ILE A 243 -17.20 -50.58 -12.61
C ILE A 243 -17.05 -51.52 -13.81
N GLU A 244 -16.19 -51.20 -14.78
CA GLU A 244 -15.93 -52.05 -15.95
C GLU A 244 -15.45 -53.45 -15.53
N LYS A 245 -14.52 -53.51 -14.56
CA LYS A 245 -14.03 -54.78 -14.04
C LYS A 245 -15.12 -55.58 -13.33
N GLN A 246 -16.00 -54.93 -12.55
CA GLN A 246 -17.13 -55.60 -11.90
C GLN A 246 -18.16 -56.11 -12.92
N GLN A 247 -18.43 -55.34 -13.98
CA GLN A 247 -19.34 -55.74 -15.04
C GLN A 247 -18.82 -56.94 -15.82
N GLN A 248 -17.52 -56.97 -16.13
CA GLN A 248 -16.87 -58.14 -16.75
C GLN A 248 -16.96 -59.39 -15.87
N VAL A 249 -16.65 -59.28 -14.58
CA VAL A 249 -16.77 -60.40 -13.64
C VAL A 249 -18.21 -60.89 -13.52
N SER A 250 -19.19 -59.98 -13.50
CA SER A 250 -20.62 -60.37 -13.45
C SER A 250 -21.10 -61.02 -14.75
N ALA A 251 -20.57 -60.61 -15.90
CA ALA A 251 -20.89 -61.20 -17.20
C ALA A 251 -20.27 -62.59 -17.34
N GLU A 252 -19.01 -62.77 -16.94
CA GLU A 252 -18.35 -64.09 -16.90
C GLU A 252 -19.05 -65.03 -15.92
N GLN A 253 -19.47 -64.54 -14.74
CA GLN A 253 -20.25 -65.32 -13.78
C GLN A 253 -21.64 -65.70 -14.32
N ALA A 254 -22.31 -64.79 -15.03
CA ALA A 254 -23.58 -65.10 -15.68
C ALA A 254 -23.42 -66.10 -16.83
N GLU A 255 -22.33 -66.04 -17.60
CA GLU A 255 -22.01 -67.05 -18.62
C GLU A 255 -21.69 -68.41 -18.01
N THR A 256 -20.93 -68.46 -16.91
CA THR A 256 -20.66 -69.73 -16.20
C THR A 256 -21.91 -70.30 -15.56
N GLU A 257 -22.76 -69.47 -14.95
CA GLU A 257 -24.02 -69.90 -14.35
C GLU A 257 -25.02 -70.36 -15.43
N VAL A 258 -25.02 -69.74 -16.62
CA VAL A 258 -25.82 -70.22 -17.77
C VAL A 258 -25.24 -71.51 -18.37
N GLU A 259 -23.93 -71.67 -18.49
CA GLU A 259 -23.30 -72.93 -18.91
C GLU A 259 -23.54 -74.06 -17.89
N GLU A 260 -23.46 -73.77 -16.60
CA GLU A 260 -23.72 -74.73 -15.51
C GLU A 260 -25.21 -75.11 -15.44
N ASN A 261 -26.13 -74.18 -15.69
CA ASN A 261 -27.58 -74.42 -15.68
C ASN A 261 -28.11 -75.03 -17.00
N LEU A 262 -27.41 -74.85 -18.13
CA LEU A 262 -27.63 -75.61 -19.38
C LEU A 262 -27.00 -77.02 -19.33
N GLY A 263 -26.16 -77.31 -18.33
CA GLY A 263 -25.53 -78.60 -18.07
C GLY A 263 -26.31 -79.56 -17.17
N GLY A 264 -27.54 -79.22 -16.76
CA GLY A 264 -28.44 -80.14 -16.05
C GLY A 264 -29.00 -81.25 -16.97
N PRO A 265 -29.51 -82.39 -16.44
CA PRO A 265 -29.89 -83.59 -17.19
C PRO A 265 -31.07 -83.45 -18.19
N TYR A 266 -31.47 -82.22 -18.52
CA TYR A 266 -32.47 -81.91 -19.53
C TYR A 266 -31.94 -80.82 -20.50
N SER A 267 -30.77 -81.03 -21.08
CA SER A 267 -30.38 -80.30 -22.28
C SER A 267 -31.34 -80.69 -23.41
N ILE A 268 -32.18 -79.75 -23.86
CA ILE A 268 -32.99 -79.94 -25.07
C ILE A 268 -32.02 -79.86 -26.26
N PRO A 269 -31.82 -80.94 -27.00
CA PRO A 269 -30.89 -80.92 -28.10
C PRO A 269 -31.41 -80.07 -29.27
N THR A 270 -30.52 -79.29 -29.86
CA THR A 270 -30.65 -78.53 -31.11
C THR A 270 -30.76 -79.44 -32.35
N TYR A 271 -31.65 -80.43 -32.31
CA TYR A 271 -32.05 -81.22 -33.48
C TYR A 271 -33.58 -81.41 -33.63
N ILE A 272 -34.41 -80.65 -32.93
CA ILE A 272 -35.86 -80.54 -33.24
C ILE A 272 -36.13 -79.25 -34.02
N VAL A 273 -35.43 -79.06 -35.13
CA VAL A 273 -35.92 -78.24 -36.25
C VAL A 273 -35.45 -78.93 -37.53
N MET A 274 -36.16 -79.97 -37.98
CA MET A 274 -36.51 -80.15 -39.39
C MET A 274 -37.41 -81.36 -39.62
N CYS A 275 -38.45 -81.13 -40.43
CA CYS A 275 -39.37 -82.07 -41.10
C CYS A 275 -40.43 -82.74 -40.21
N GLU A 276 -41.70 -82.89 -40.58
CA GLU A 276 -42.50 -82.60 -41.78
C GLU A 276 -43.86 -83.28 -41.48
N SER A 277 -45.00 -82.60 -41.62
CA SER A 277 -46.28 -83.19 -42.07
C SER A 277 -47.44 -82.20 -41.92
N GLY A 278 -47.95 -81.74 -43.06
CA GLY A 278 -49.38 -81.70 -43.40
C GLY A 278 -50.37 -81.02 -42.45
N GLY A 279 -50.83 -79.83 -42.85
CA GLY A 279 -52.02 -79.20 -42.28
C GLY A 279 -52.61 -78.14 -43.20
N ASN A 280 -53.23 -78.58 -44.29
CA ASN A 280 -54.10 -77.77 -45.13
C ASN A 280 -55.24 -77.19 -44.26
N TYR A 281 -55.31 -75.86 -44.17
CA TYR A 281 -56.55 -75.18 -43.84
C TYR A 281 -56.89 -74.26 -45.01
N SER A 282 -57.97 -74.65 -45.67
CA SER A 282 -58.77 -73.92 -46.67
C SER A 282 -59.02 -72.47 -46.32
#